data_AF-A0A8H9H3A9-F1
#
_entry.id   AF-A0A8H9H3A9-F1
#
_cell.length_a   1.000
_cell.length_b   1.000
_cell.length_c   1.000
_cell.angle_alpha   90.00
_cell.angle_beta   90.00
_cell.angle_gamma   90.00
#
_symmetry.space_group_name_H-M   'P 1'
#
loop_
_entity.id
_entity.type
_entity.pdbx_description
1 polymer ?
#
loop_
_entity_poly.entity_id
_entity_poly.type
_entity_poly.pdbx_seq_one_letter_code
_entity_poly.pdbx_strand_id
1 'polypeptide(L)'
;MATSADPIAPVLHYAAFTTDPAGGNMAGVVLDAAGLDEAAMLAVAEEVGHPETAFLSAAPEHPAETGRTFTVRYFSPKMEVPFCGHATVASAVALAERIGPGGLVFETQAGTVPVEVTADDDGVLWATLTSVEPYVEPVGDLDVAQALDALNWRLDELDPGLPPRIAFAGSRHLVLAAATRERLADLDYDFSGLAQYMTDRDLITLQLVWRESADVFQVRDPFPVGGIVEDPATGAAAAALGAYLRDLGEAGPAAVLTLHQGVDMGRPGLLRVELRDGDTRVRVSGAAVRAPAGG
;
A
#
# COMPACT_ATOMS: atom_id res chain seq x y z
N MET A 1 -1.77 -41.96 19.36
CA MET A 1 -1.56 -42.17 17.91
C MET A 1 -1.51 -40.79 17.29
N ALA A 2 -0.48 -40.53 16.49
CA ALA A 2 -0.13 -39.20 15.99
C ALA A 2 -1.29 -38.54 15.24
N THR A 3 -1.63 -37.31 15.63
CA THR A 3 -2.44 -36.40 14.83
C THR A 3 -1.62 -36.05 13.58
N SER A 4 -2.02 -36.57 12.42
CA SER A 4 -1.53 -36.01 11.16
C SER A 4 -2.09 -34.59 11.08
N ALA A 5 -1.26 -33.60 11.39
CA ALA A 5 -1.56 -32.24 10.97
C ALA A 5 -1.65 -32.27 9.44
N ASP A 6 -2.78 -31.85 8.88
CA ASP A 6 -2.84 -31.60 7.44
C ASP A 6 -1.68 -30.66 7.08
N PRO A 7 -0.97 -30.92 5.96
CA PRO A 7 0.13 -30.06 5.56
C PRO A 7 -0.38 -28.64 5.40
N ILE A 8 0.29 -27.69 6.07
CA ILE A 8 0.04 -26.25 5.93
C ILE A 8 0.06 -25.94 4.43
N ALA A 9 -0.96 -25.23 3.94
CA ALA A 9 -1.00 -24.81 2.55
C ALA A 9 0.28 -24.02 2.21
N PRO A 10 0.85 -24.20 1.00
CA PRO A 10 2.13 -23.60 0.67
C PRO A 10 2.05 -22.09 0.76
N VAL A 11 3.01 -21.47 1.45
CA VAL A 11 3.17 -20.02 1.43
C VAL A 11 3.69 -19.62 0.05
N LEU A 12 2.97 -18.69 -0.58
CA LEU A 12 3.41 -18.04 -1.81
C LEU A 12 4.07 -16.71 -1.45
N HIS A 13 5.11 -16.33 -2.19
CA HIS A 13 5.75 -15.03 -2.05
C HIS A 13 5.47 -14.19 -3.30
N TYR A 14 5.04 -12.96 -3.09
CA TYR A 14 4.72 -12.02 -4.16
C TYR A 14 5.38 -10.68 -3.89
N ALA A 15 5.87 -10.05 -4.95
CA ALA A 15 6.16 -8.63 -4.97
C ALA A 15 4.94 -7.90 -5.55
N ALA A 16 4.29 -7.07 -4.74
CA ALA A 16 3.15 -6.25 -5.13
C ALA A 16 3.60 -4.87 -5.65
N PHE A 17 2.74 -4.27 -6.47
CA PHE A 17 3.00 -3.03 -7.20
C PHE A 17 4.17 -3.11 -8.18
N THR A 18 4.48 -4.30 -8.71
CA THR A 18 5.56 -4.48 -9.67
C THR A 18 5.32 -5.70 -10.56
N THR A 19 6.01 -5.74 -11.70
CA THR A 19 6.15 -6.91 -12.57
C THR A 19 7.54 -7.54 -12.49
N ASP A 20 8.46 -6.94 -11.72
CA ASP A 20 9.80 -7.45 -11.46
C ASP A 20 9.87 -8.03 -10.03
N PRO A 21 10.19 -9.33 -9.85
CA PRO A 21 10.34 -9.94 -8.52
C PRO A 21 11.35 -9.27 -7.59
N ALA A 22 12.30 -8.46 -8.12
CA ALA A 22 13.24 -7.69 -7.31
C ALA A 22 12.69 -6.33 -6.84
N GLY A 23 11.55 -5.88 -7.39
CA GLY A 23 10.93 -4.59 -7.10
C GLY A 23 9.81 -4.67 -6.06
N GLY A 24 9.03 -3.59 -5.99
CA GLY A 24 7.76 -3.54 -5.26
C GLY A 24 7.83 -3.84 -3.76
N ASN A 25 6.67 -4.13 -3.17
CA ASN A 25 6.52 -4.46 -1.75
C ASN A 25 6.20 -5.96 -1.56
N MET A 26 6.95 -6.64 -0.69
CA MET A 26 6.87 -8.10 -0.58
C MET A 26 5.76 -8.52 0.35
N ALA A 27 4.99 -9.55 -0.04
CA ALA A 27 3.98 -10.17 0.80
C ALA A 27 4.06 -11.70 0.76
N GLY A 28 3.78 -12.31 1.91
CA GLY A 28 3.38 -13.71 1.98
C GLY A 28 1.90 -13.87 1.64
N VAL A 29 1.52 -14.94 0.96
CA VAL A 29 0.11 -15.27 0.65
C VAL A 29 -0.13 -16.76 0.88
N VAL A 30 -1.08 -17.08 1.76
CA VAL A 30 -1.58 -18.43 2.01
C VAL A 30 -3.02 -18.50 1.51
N LEU A 31 -3.23 -19.14 0.36
CA LEU A 31 -4.53 -19.15 -0.32
C LEU A 31 -5.58 -20.10 0.30
N ASP A 32 -5.17 -20.97 1.22
CA ASP A 32 -6.05 -21.88 1.95
C ASP A 32 -5.58 -22.02 3.40
N ALA A 33 -6.11 -21.16 4.27
CA ALA A 33 -5.75 -21.05 5.67
C ALA A 33 -6.84 -21.57 6.62
N ALA A 34 -7.85 -22.31 6.12
CA ALA A 34 -9.01 -22.73 6.91
C ALA A 34 -8.66 -23.62 8.11
N GLY A 35 -7.50 -24.31 8.07
CA GLY A 35 -7.00 -25.16 9.16
C GLY A 35 -6.06 -24.45 10.15
N LEU A 36 -5.75 -23.17 9.95
CA LEU A 36 -4.82 -22.43 10.81
C LEU A 36 -5.58 -21.63 11.87
N ASP A 37 -5.13 -21.68 13.11
CA ASP A 37 -5.54 -20.72 14.14
C ASP A 37 -4.63 -19.48 14.11
N GLU A 38 -4.97 -18.48 14.93
CA GLU A 38 -4.21 -17.23 15.01
C GLU A 38 -2.74 -17.43 15.39
N ALA A 39 -2.46 -18.35 16.31
CA ALA A 39 -1.09 -18.63 16.73
C ALA A 39 -0.27 -19.25 15.60
N ALA A 40 -0.87 -20.16 14.82
CA ALA A 40 -0.25 -20.74 13.64
C ALA A 40 -0.04 -19.71 12.52
N MET A 41 -1.02 -18.84 12.26
CA MET A 41 -0.88 -17.76 11.28
C MET A 41 0.26 -16.80 11.66
N LEU A 42 0.33 -16.41 12.94
CA LEU A 42 1.41 -15.53 13.43
C LEU A 42 2.78 -16.20 13.30
N ALA A 43 2.90 -17.48 13.67
CA ALA A 43 4.15 -18.23 13.53
C ALA A 43 4.62 -18.32 12.07
N VAL A 44 3.68 -18.54 11.13
CA VAL A 44 3.98 -18.52 9.69
C VAL A 44 4.43 -17.13 9.25
N ALA A 45 3.75 -16.06 9.67
CA ALA A 45 4.14 -14.69 9.33
C ALA A 45 5.54 -14.33 9.86
N GLU A 46 5.87 -14.78 11.07
CA GLU A 46 7.20 -14.62 11.66
C GLU A 46 8.28 -15.38 10.86
N GLU A 47 8.01 -16.63 10.46
CA GLU A 47 8.92 -17.43 9.64
C GLU A 47 9.14 -16.83 8.25
N VAL A 48 8.08 -16.30 7.63
CA VAL A 48 8.12 -15.69 6.30
C VAL A 48 8.92 -14.38 6.30
N GLY A 49 8.79 -13.58 7.36
CA GLY A 49 9.61 -12.38 7.57
C GLY A 49 9.32 -11.20 6.63
N HIS A 50 8.31 -11.29 5.75
CA HIS A 50 7.83 -10.16 4.94
C HIS A 50 7.10 -9.13 5.81
N PRO A 51 6.96 -7.86 5.37
CA PRO A 51 6.17 -6.85 6.07
C PRO A 51 4.79 -7.39 6.49
N GLU A 52 4.07 -8.01 5.56
CA GLU A 52 2.83 -8.72 5.87
C GLU A 52 2.68 -10.07 5.15
N THR A 53 1.95 -10.97 5.79
CA THR A 53 1.45 -12.23 5.21
C THR A 53 -0.08 -12.25 5.27
N ALA A 54 -0.71 -12.49 4.13
CA ALA A 54 -2.16 -12.63 4.00
C ALA A 54 -2.58 -14.11 4.05
N PHE A 55 -3.59 -14.40 4.86
CA PHE A 55 -4.18 -15.73 5.04
C PHE A 55 -5.62 -15.72 4.56
N LEU A 56 -5.92 -16.53 3.56
CA LEU A 56 -7.23 -16.58 2.93
C LEU A 56 -7.98 -17.85 3.29
N SER A 57 -9.27 -17.74 3.57
CA SER A 57 -10.18 -18.87 3.69
C SER A 57 -11.47 -18.60 2.93
N ALA A 58 -12.21 -19.65 2.61
CA ALA A 58 -13.56 -19.50 2.06
C ALA A 58 -14.44 -18.74 3.07
N ALA A 59 -15.24 -17.78 2.59
CA ALA A 59 -16.13 -17.01 3.44
C ALA A 59 -17.22 -17.91 4.06
N PRO A 60 -17.37 -17.97 5.40
CA PRO A 60 -18.27 -18.91 6.07
C PRO A 60 -19.77 -18.62 5.86
N GLU A 61 -20.15 -17.34 5.76
CA GLU A 61 -21.57 -16.91 5.74
C GLU A 61 -22.12 -16.65 4.33
N HIS A 62 -21.23 -16.66 3.35
CA HIS A 62 -21.55 -16.54 1.93
C HIS A 62 -20.85 -17.66 1.18
N PRO A 63 -21.40 -18.89 1.13
CA PRO A 63 -21.10 -19.81 0.04
C PRO A 63 -21.53 -19.09 -1.24
N ALA A 64 -20.63 -18.27 -1.79
CA ALA A 64 -20.97 -17.17 -2.66
C ALA A 64 -21.73 -17.70 -3.89
N GLU A 65 -22.79 -17.01 -4.29
CA GLU A 65 -23.50 -17.27 -5.56
C GLU A 65 -22.53 -17.31 -6.77
N THR A 66 -21.31 -16.77 -6.62
CA THR A 66 -20.25 -16.69 -7.62
C THR A 66 -18.92 -17.39 -7.25
N GLY A 67 -18.77 -17.94 -6.04
CA GLY A 67 -17.51 -18.57 -5.59
C GLY A 67 -16.28 -17.65 -5.50
N ARG A 68 -16.47 -16.32 -5.37
CA ARG A 68 -15.40 -15.29 -5.45
C ARG A 68 -15.31 -14.37 -4.22
N THR A 69 -15.81 -14.84 -3.08
CA THR A 69 -15.73 -14.16 -1.78
C THR A 69 -14.83 -14.94 -0.83
N PHE A 70 -13.88 -14.24 -0.19
CA PHE A 70 -12.89 -14.83 0.70
C PHE A 70 -12.77 -14.03 1.99
N THR A 71 -12.59 -14.71 3.11
CA THR A 71 -12.12 -14.06 4.34
C THR A 71 -10.60 -13.92 4.24
N VAL A 72 -10.07 -12.75 4.58
CA VAL A 72 -8.63 -12.46 4.54
C VAL A 72 -8.19 -11.86 5.87
N ARG A 73 -7.19 -12.48 6.49
CA ARG A 73 -6.49 -11.97 7.68
C ARG A 73 -5.07 -11.59 7.32
N TYR A 74 -4.55 -10.51 7.92
CA TYR A 74 -3.21 -9.98 7.62
C TYR A 74 -2.38 -10.00 8.88
N PHE A 75 -1.17 -10.55 8.80
CA PHE A 75 -0.24 -10.58 9.92
C PHE A 75 1.08 -9.95 9.51
N SER A 76 1.54 -9.00 10.32
CA SER A 76 2.96 -8.70 10.39
C SER A 76 3.69 -9.83 11.14
N PRO A 77 5.03 -9.85 11.14
CA PRO A 77 5.79 -10.81 11.96
C PRO A 77 5.51 -10.73 13.47
N LYS A 78 4.80 -9.72 13.95
CA LYS A 78 4.59 -9.46 15.39
C LYS A 78 3.13 -9.55 15.83
N MET A 79 2.19 -9.25 14.94
CA MET A 79 0.76 -9.16 15.27
C MET A 79 -0.12 -9.15 14.03
N GLU A 80 -1.40 -9.49 14.22
CA GLU A 80 -2.44 -9.25 13.22
C GLU A 80 -2.66 -7.74 13.03
N VAL A 81 -2.88 -7.34 11.78
CA VAL A 81 -3.24 -5.98 11.38
C VAL A 81 -4.59 -5.99 10.67
N PRO A 82 -5.43 -4.95 10.84
CA PRO A 82 -6.80 -5.00 10.36
C PRO A 82 -6.93 -5.00 8.84
N PHE A 83 -5.94 -4.44 8.14
CA PHE A 83 -5.87 -4.36 6.68
C PHE A 83 -4.45 -4.06 6.20
N CYS A 84 -4.05 -4.63 5.06
CA CYS A 84 -2.81 -4.26 4.35
C CYS A 84 -3.05 -4.21 2.83
N GLY A 85 -2.78 -3.06 2.21
CA GLY A 85 -3.06 -2.82 0.79
C GLY A 85 -2.21 -3.66 -0.17
N HIS A 86 -0.89 -3.73 0.03
CA HIS A 86 -0.02 -4.47 -0.87
C HIS A 86 -0.25 -6.00 -0.76
N ALA A 87 -0.50 -6.51 0.45
CA ALA A 87 -0.85 -7.91 0.65
C ALA A 87 -2.23 -8.24 0.06
N THR A 88 -3.16 -7.27 0.03
CA THR A 88 -4.44 -7.39 -0.68
C THR A 88 -4.22 -7.49 -2.20
N VAL A 89 -3.38 -6.63 -2.80
CA VAL A 89 -3.01 -6.69 -4.23
C VAL A 89 -2.39 -8.06 -4.56
N ALA A 90 -1.41 -8.49 -3.78
CA ALA A 90 -0.76 -9.80 -3.95
C ALA A 90 -1.77 -10.96 -3.89
N SER A 91 -2.67 -10.94 -2.90
CA SER A 91 -3.71 -11.97 -2.72
C SER A 91 -4.70 -12.02 -3.89
N ALA A 92 -5.12 -10.85 -4.37
CA ALA A 92 -6.05 -10.75 -5.49
C ALA A 92 -5.43 -11.27 -6.80
N VAL A 93 -4.17 -10.92 -7.07
CA VAL A 93 -3.44 -11.44 -8.24
C VAL A 93 -3.23 -12.96 -8.11
N ALA A 94 -2.78 -13.45 -6.95
CA ALA A 94 -2.57 -14.88 -6.71
C ALA A 94 -3.86 -15.71 -6.87
N LEU A 95 -5.01 -15.16 -6.47
CA LEU A 95 -6.31 -15.78 -6.75
C LEU A 95 -6.63 -15.74 -8.25
N ALA A 96 -6.49 -14.59 -8.89
CA ALA A 96 -6.80 -14.43 -10.30
C ALA A 96 -5.95 -15.32 -11.22
N GLU A 97 -4.70 -15.62 -10.87
CA GLU A 97 -3.87 -16.62 -11.56
C GLU A 97 -4.50 -18.03 -11.53
N ARG A 98 -5.24 -18.37 -10.46
CA ARG A 98 -5.90 -19.69 -10.30
C ARG A 98 -7.29 -19.75 -10.89
N ILE A 99 -8.08 -18.69 -10.73
CA ILE A 99 -9.52 -18.68 -11.04
C ILE A 99 -9.92 -17.66 -12.12
N GLY A 100 -8.94 -17.04 -12.78
CA GLY A 100 -9.10 -16.02 -13.81
C GLY A 100 -9.27 -14.59 -13.25
N PRO A 101 -9.08 -13.55 -14.09
CA PRO A 101 -9.39 -12.16 -13.71
C PRO A 101 -10.89 -11.97 -13.45
N GLY A 102 -11.25 -10.87 -12.78
CA GLY A 102 -12.62 -10.50 -12.45
C GLY A 102 -12.77 -9.93 -11.04
N GLY A 103 -14.01 -9.63 -10.65
CA GLY A 103 -14.32 -9.13 -9.31
C GLY A 103 -14.05 -10.18 -8.22
N LEU A 104 -13.51 -9.72 -7.10
CA LEU A 104 -13.30 -10.45 -5.86
C LEU A 104 -13.86 -9.61 -4.71
N VAL A 105 -14.31 -10.29 -3.65
CA VAL A 105 -14.74 -9.63 -2.42
C VAL A 105 -13.97 -10.22 -1.26
N PHE A 106 -13.22 -9.38 -0.54
CA PHE A 106 -12.48 -9.78 0.64
C PHE A 106 -13.17 -9.28 1.91
N GLU A 107 -13.48 -10.20 2.81
CA GLU A 107 -13.95 -9.89 4.16
C GLU A 107 -12.73 -9.79 5.07
N THR A 108 -12.49 -8.59 5.61
CA THR A 108 -11.34 -8.28 6.46
C THR A 108 -11.81 -7.74 7.81
N GLN A 109 -10.91 -7.59 8.79
CA GLN A 109 -11.26 -6.93 10.05
C GLN A 109 -11.62 -5.45 9.86
N ALA A 110 -11.10 -4.80 8.82
CA ALA A 110 -11.47 -3.44 8.44
C ALA A 110 -12.80 -3.35 7.66
N GLY A 111 -13.48 -4.48 7.42
CA GLY A 111 -14.72 -4.59 6.66
C GLY A 111 -14.54 -5.23 5.28
N THR A 112 -15.58 -5.11 4.46
CA THR A 112 -15.61 -5.70 3.12
C THR A 112 -14.87 -4.85 2.10
N VAL A 113 -13.91 -5.45 1.39
CA VAL A 113 -13.06 -4.82 0.39
C VAL A 113 -13.34 -5.43 -0.98
N PRO A 114 -14.06 -4.72 -1.88
CA PRO A 114 -14.18 -5.15 -3.27
C PRO A 114 -12.86 -4.91 -4.02
N VAL A 115 -12.41 -5.92 -4.75
CA VAL A 115 -11.19 -5.85 -5.58
C VAL A 115 -11.55 -6.24 -7.01
N GLU A 116 -11.10 -5.44 -7.97
CA GLU A 116 -11.25 -5.75 -9.39
C GLU A 116 -9.90 -6.16 -9.96
N VAL A 117 -9.82 -7.36 -10.56
CA VAL A 117 -8.60 -7.80 -11.25
C VAL A 117 -8.83 -7.82 -12.76
N THR A 118 -8.02 -7.11 -13.52
CA THR A 118 -8.03 -7.12 -14.99
C THR A 118 -6.69 -7.58 -15.54
N ALA A 119 -6.67 -8.10 -16.76
CA ALA A 119 -5.45 -8.34 -17.51
C ALA A 119 -5.25 -7.22 -18.54
N ASP A 120 -4.03 -6.73 -18.72
CA ASP A 120 -3.70 -5.85 -19.84
C ASP A 120 -3.43 -6.64 -21.13
N ASP A 121 -3.05 -5.93 -22.20
CA ASP A 121 -2.81 -6.51 -23.52
C ASP A 121 -1.66 -7.54 -23.54
N ASP A 122 -0.72 -7.43 -22.58
CA ASP A 122 0.40 -8.37 -22.40
C ASP A 122 0.06 -9.51 -21.42
N GLY A 123 -1.16 -9.51 -20.87
CA GLY A 123 -1.65 -10.51 -19.93
C GLY A 123 -1.21 -10.28 -18.49
N VAL A 124 -0.62 -9.13 -18.16
CA VAL A 124 -0.25 -8.79 -16.78
C VAL A 124 -1.52 -8.52 -15.98
N LEU A 125 -1.63 -9.14 -14.81
CA LEU A 125 -2.77 -8.97 -13.91
C LEU A 125 -2.58 -7.72 -13.04
N TRP A 126 -3.60 -6.86 -13.05
CA TRP A 126 -3.68 -5.64 -12.26
C TRP A 126 -4.84 -5.74 -11.28
N ALA A 127 -4.57 -5.68 -9.98
CA ALA A 127 -5.59 -5.61 -8.95
C ALA A 127 -5.88 -4.14 -8.59
N THR A 128 -7.15 -3.78 -8.52
CA THR A 128 -7.61 -2.43 -8.18
C THR A 128 -8.43 -2.43 -6.91
N LEU A 129 -8.02 -1.62 -5.95
CA LEU A 129 -8.74 -1.33 -4.72
C LEU A 129 -9.42 0.04 -4.82
N THR A 130 -10.53 0.21 -4.13
CA THR A 130 -11.16 1.53 -3.94
C THR A 130 -10.96 1.94 -2.49
N SER A 131 -10.47 3.17 -2.27
CA SER A 131 -10.26 3.71 -0.93
C SER A 131 -11.58 3.85 -0.17
N VAL A 132 -11.46 3.94 1.16
CA VAL A 132 -12.51 4.58 1.98
C VAL A 132 -12.67 6.05 1.57
N GLU A 133 -13.71 6.70 2.09
CA GLU A 133 -13.92 8.13 1.86
C GLU A 133 -12.67 8.94 2.28
N PRO A 134 -11.98 9.59 1.33
CA PRO A 134 -10.76 10.31 1.64
C PRO A 134 -11.08 11.72 2.15
N TYR A 135 -10.13 12.33 2.85
CA TYR A 135 -10.20 13.76 3.19
C TYR A 135 -8.81 14.39 3.13
N VAL A 136 -8.79 15.71 3.00
CA VAL A 136 -7.59 16.54 2.99
C VAL A 136 -7.80 17.66 3.99
N GLU A 137 -6.80 17.93 4.82
CA GLU A 137 -6.86 18.99 5.81
C GLU A 137 -5.59 19.83 5.83
N PRO A 138 -5.70 21.13 6.18
CA PRO A 138 -4.53 21.98 6.36
C PRO A 138 -3.67 21.48 7.54
N VAL A 139 -2.37 21.71 7.44
CA VAL A 139 -1.39 21.49 8.51
C VAL A 139 -0.83 22.84 8.95
N GLY A 140 -0.59 23.01 10.25
CA GLY A 140 -0.08 24.28 10.78
C GLY A 140 1.40 24.48 10.45
N ASP A 141 1.83 25.74 10.28
CA ASP A 141 3.22 26.08 9.94
C ASP A 141 4.26 25.52 10.93
N LEU A 142 3.90 25.44 12.22
CA LEU A 142 4.76 24.86 13.24
C LEU A 142 4.94 23.34 13.04
N ASP A 143 3.88 22.63 12.66
CA ASP A 143 3.93 21.19 12.39
C ASP A 143 4.76 20.93 11.13
N VAL A 144 4.57 21.73 10.08
CA VAL A 144 5.40 21.68 8.88
C VAL A 144 6.86 21.91 9.22
N ALA A 145 7.18 22.95 10.00
CA ALA A 145 8.55 23.24 10.39
C ALA A 145 9.19 22.10 11.18
N GLN A 146 8.44 21.43 12.06
CA GLN A 146 8.93 20.25 12.81
C GLN A 146 9.16 19.04 11.90
N ALA A 147 8.26 18.79 10.93
CA ALA A 147 8.46 17.73 9.94
C ALA A 147 9.72 17.97 9.09
N LEU A 148 9.91 19.21 8.63
CA LEU A 148 11.08 19.59 7.82
C LEU A 148 12.38 19.48 8.62
N ASP A 149 12.40 19.90 9.88
CA ASP A 149 13.56 19.74 10.77
C ASP A 149 13.92 18.26 10.94
N ALA A 150 12.93 17.38 11.19
CA ALA A 150 13.15 15.94 11.28
C ALA A 150 13.66 15.32 9.97
N LEU A 151 13.21 15.84 8.82
CA LEU A 151 13.65 15.43 7.48
C LEU A 151 15.00 16.03 7.05
N ASN A 152 15.57 16.95 7.83
CA ASN A 152 16.70 17.79 7.40
C ASN A 152 16.42 18.58 6.10
N TRP A 153 15.17 18.99 5.87
CA TRP A 153 14.74 19.77 4.71
C TRP A 153 14.48 21.23 5.10
N ARG A 154 14.46 22.11 4.10
CA ARG A 154 14.11 23.52 4.25
C ARG A 154 12.83 23.85 3.50
N LEU A 155 12.13 24.88 3.98
CA LEU A 155 10.88 25.32 3.36
C LEU A 155 11.07 25.76 1.89
N ASP A 156 12.22 26.32 1.55
CA ASP A 156 12.57 26.74 0.17
C ASP A 156 12.98 25.57 -0.74
N GLU A 157 13.06 24.35 -0.22
CA GLU A 157 13.24 23.12 -0.99
C GLU A 157 11.91 22.43 -1.33
N LEU A 158 10.78 22.99 -0.89
CA LEU A 158 9.44 22.48 -1.25
C LEU A 158 8.90 23.12 -2.53
N ASP A 159 8.07 22.37 -3.26
CA ASP A 159 7.30 22.87 -4.40
C ASP A 159 6.19 23.82 -3.92
N PRO A 160 6.22 25.12 -4.27
CA PRO A 160 5.19 26.07 -3.84
C PRO A 160 3.82 25.81 -4.48
N GLY A 161 3.74 25.04 -5.56
CA GLY A 161 2.49 24.63 -6.21
C GLY A 161 1.79 23.47 -5.52
N LEU A 162 2.49 22.76 -4.62
CA LEU A 162 1.98 21.61 -3.87
C LEU A 162 2.19 21.85 -2.37
N PRO A 163 1.32 22.66 -1.73
CA PRO A 163 1.49 23.02 -0.33
C PRO A 163 1.35 21.81 0.60
N PRO A 164 2.05 21.79 1.75
CA PRO A 164 1.88 20.75 2.76
C PRO A 164 0.42 20.59 3.20
N ARG A 165 -0.04 19.35 3.27
CA ARG A 165 -1.37 18.96 3.77
C ARG A 165 -1.30 17.60 4.43
N ILE A 166 -2.22 17.35 5.36
CA ILE A 166 -2.49 15.97 5.77
C ILE A 166 -3.57 15.43 4.85
N ALA A 167 -3.30 14.30 4.21
CA ALA A 167 -4.24 13.60 3.36
C ALA A 167 -4.54 12.22 3.94
N PHE A 168 -5.80 11.79 3.84
CA PHE A 168 -6.26 10.53 4.38
C PHE A 168 -6.94 9.69 3.31
N ALA A 169 -6.61 8.39 3.29
CA ALA A 169 -7.33 7.36 2.55
C ALA A 169 -7.18 6.00 3.26
N GLY A 170 -7.75 5.89 4.46
CA GLY A 170 -7.62 4.73 5.35
C GLY A 170 -6.47 4.85 6.36
N SER A 171 -5.53 5.76 6.11
CA SER A 171 -4.46 6.17 7.01
C SER A 171 -4.11 7.62 6.73
N ARG A 172 -3.56 8.33 7.73
CA ARG A 172 -3.16 9.74 7.59
C ARG A 172 -1.73 9.83 7.12
N HIS A 173 -1.49 10.66 6.10
CA HIS A 173 -0.19 10.89 5.50
C HIS A 173 0.06 12.39 5.43
N LEU A 174 1.24 12.84 5.87
CA LEU A 174 1.65 14.24 5.65
C LEU A 174 2.31 14.33 4.28
N VAL A 175 1.64 15.00 3.34
CA VAL A 175 2.16 15.21 1.99
C VAL A 175 3.12 16.39 1.97
N LEU A 176 4.35 16.17 1.52
CA LEU A 176 5.38 17.20 1.33
C LEU A 176 5.96 17.05 -0.08
N ALA A 177 5.75 18.06 -0.92
CA ALA A 177 6.29 18.04 -2.28
C ALA A 177 7.66 18.70 -2.35
N ALA A 178 8.68 17.96 -2.80
CA ALA A 178 10.00 18.47 -3.09
C ALA A 178 10.00 19.30 -4.38
N ALA A 179 10.75 20.40 -4.41
CA ALA A 179 10.90 21.26 -5.58
C ALA A 179 11.70 20.58 -6.71
N THR A 180 12.55 19.61 -6.39
CA THR A 180 13.40 18.91 -7.37
C THR A 180 13.46 17.41 -7.12
N ARG A 181 13.78 16.66 -8.19
CA ARG A 181 13.97 15.20 -8.11
C ARG A 181 15.14 14.85 -7.20
N GLU A 182 16.19 15.66 -7.21
CA GLU A 182 17.39 15.48 -6.39
C GLU A 182 17.06 15.62 -4.91
N ARG A 183 16.22 16.59 -4.54
CA ARG A 183 15.79 16.76 -3.14
C ARG A 183 14.99 15.56 -2.64
N LEU A 184 14.09 15.03 -3.48
CA LEU A 184 13.36 13.79 -3.16
C LEU A 184 14.33 12.60 -3.03
N ALA A 185 15.35 12.50 -3.87
CA ALA A 185 16.33 11.40 -3.86
C ALA A 185 17.18 11.37 -2.59
N ASP A 186 17.52 12.55 -2.08
CA ASP A 186 18.40 12.72 -0.92
C ASP A 186 17.58 12.64 0.38
N LEU A 187 17.28 11.41 0.79
CA LEU A 187 16.57 11.11 2.04
C LEU A 187 17.57 10.68 3.12
N ASP A 188 17.78 11.57 4.08
CA ASP A 188 18.57 11.35 5.28
C ASP A 188 17.93 12.12 6.43
N TYR A 189 17.21 11.41 7.31
CA TYR A 189 16.35 12.02 8.32
C TYR A 189 16.63 11.44 9.71
N ASP A 190 16.31 12.21 10.76
CA ASP A 190 16.38 11.71 12.14
C ASP A 190 15.30 10.64 12.33
N PHE A 191 15.71 9.36 12.30
CA PHE A 191 14.78 8.24 12.40
C PHE A 191 13.90 8.31 13.65
N SER A 192 14.50 8.63 14.80
CA SER A 192 13.80 8.64 16.09
C SER A 192 12.95 9.91 16.23
N GLY A 193 13.48 11.06 15.81
CA GLY A 193 12.76 12.33 15.78
C GLY A 193 11.53 12.25 14.87
N LEU A 194 11.67 11.69 13.67
CA LEU A 194 10.55 11.55 12.74
C LEU A 194 9.53 10.51 13.23
N ALA A 195 9.96 9.37 13.81
CA ALA A 195 9.05 8.41 14.44
C ALA A 195 8.19 9.05 15.53
N GLN A 196 8.82 9.83 16.41
CA GLN A 196 8.13 10.53 17.49
C GLN A 196 7.15 11.57 16.94
N TYR A 197 7.59 12.41 16.00
CA TYR A 197 6.76 13.41 15.33
C TYR A 197 5.49 12.79 14.72
N MET A 198 5.66 11.67 14.01
CA MET A 198 4.57 10.95 13.35
C MET A 198 3.62 10.30 14.35
N THR A 199 4.15 9.66 15.39
CA THR A 199 3.36 9.02 16.45
C THR A 199 2.48 10.03 17.19
N ASP A 200 3.03 11.20 17.53
CA ASP A 200 2.31 12.27 18.23
C ASP A 200 1.16 12.87 17.40
N ARG A 201 1.16 12.66 16.08
CA ARG A 201 0.21 13.22 15.12
C ARG A 201 -0.66 12.19 14.41
N ASP A 202 -0.55 10.92 14.81
CA ASP A 202 -1.25 9.81 14.19
C ASP A 202 -1.00 9.74 12.67
N LEU A 203 0.26 9.93 12.24
CA LEU A 203 0.69 9.84 10.85
C LEU A 203 1.29 8.46 10.59
N ILE A 204 0.82 7.79 9.53
CA ILE A 204 1.38 6.50 9.10
C ILE A 204 2.62 6.73 8.25
N THR A 205 2.61 7.64 7.27
CA THR A 205 3.84 8.03 6.53
C THR A 205 3.95 9.54 6.41
N LEU A 206 5.16 10.03 6.13
CA LEU A 206 5.31 11.28 5.39
C LEU A 206 5.35 10.90 3.91
N GLN A 207 4.40 11.37 3.12
CA GLN A 207 4.39 11.13 1.70
C GLN A 207 5.18 12.23 1.00
N LEU A 208 6.42 11.92 0.65
CA LEU A 208 7.29 12.82 -0.08
C LEU A 208 7.04 12.67 -1.58
N VAL A 209 6.88 13.79 -2.27
CA VAL A 209 6.44 13.80 -3.68
C VAL A 209 7.36 14.68 -4.51
N TRP A 210 7.69 14.26 -5.73
CA TRP A 210 8.18 15.15 -6.77
C TRP A 210 7.30 14.99 -8.01
N ARG A 211 6.82 16.11 -8.54
CA ARG A 211 6.00 16.17 -9.75
C ARG A 211 6.90 16.07 -10.98
N GLU A 212 6.90 14.93 -11.64
CA GLU A 212 7.65 14.69 -12.88
C GLU A 212 6.92 15.30 -14.09
N SER A 213 5.60 15.12 -14.15
CA SER A 213 4.69 15.72 -15.13
C SER A 213 3.34 16.04 -14.48
N ALA A 214 2.34 16.44 -15.28
CA ALA A 214 0.98 16.68 -14.77
C ALA A 214 0.32 15.42 -14.19
N ASP A 215 0.72 14.24 -14.66
CA ASP A 215 0.11 12.95 -14.37
C ASP A 215 1.11 11.88 -13.87
N VAL A 216 2.40 12.21 -13.78
CA VAL A 216 3.46 11.31 -13.30
C VAL A 216 4.17 11.91 -12.09
N PHE A 217 4.31 11.11 -11.04
CA PHE A 217 4.91 11.49 -9.77
C PHE A 217 5.94 10.45 -9.34
N GLN A 218 7.07 10.93 -8.83
CA GLN A 218 8.01 10.12 -8.06
C GLN A 218 7.66 10.34 -6.59
N VAL A 219 7.49 9.26 -5.83
CA VAL A 219 7.06 9.33 -4.43
C VAL A 219 7.93 8.47 -3.53
N ARG A 220 8.02 8.87 -2.27
CA ARG A 220 8.75 8.17 -1.21
C ARG A 220 7.95 8.24 0.08
N ASP A 221 7.97 7.17 0.86
CA ASP A 221 7.17 7.07 2.08
C ASP A 221 8.03 6.69 3.30
N PRO A 222 8.74 7.65 3.91
CA PRO A 222 9.31 7.48 5.24
C PRO A 222 8.32 6.83 6.21
N PHE A 223 8.71 5.69 6.77
CA PHE A 223 7.85 4.86 7.62
C PHE A 223 8.50 4.42 8.95
N PRO A 224 9.14 5.34 9.71
CA PRO A 224 9.86 4.96 10.93
C PRO A 224 8.93 4.45 12.05
N VAL A 225 7.64 4.80 12.05
CA VAL A 225 6.65 4.23 12.98
C VAL A 225 6.42 2.73 12.75
N GLY A 226 6.66 2.24 11.53
CA GLY A 226 6.68 0.82 11.19
C GLY A 226 8.01 0.13 11.53
N GLY A 227 9.01 0.87 12.02
CA GLY A 227 10.33 0.33 12.38
C GLY A 227 11.29 0.16 11.20
N ILE A 228 10.96 0.69 10.02
CA ILE A 228 11.81 0.71 8.84
C ILE A 228 12.00 2.13 8.32
N VAL A 229 13.03 2.36 7.50
CA VAL A 229 13.32 3.71 6.98
C VAL A 229 12.21 4.15 6.03
N GLU A 230 11.84 3.31 5.08
CA GLU A 230 10.88 3.69 4.05
C GLU A 230 10.11 2.45 3.59
N ASP A 231 8.83 2.62 3.25
CA ASP A 231 8.03 1.56 2.64
C ASP A 231 8.22 1.55 1.10
N PRO A 232 8.45 0.38 0.45
CA PRO A 232 8.70 0.33 -1.00
C PRO A 232 7.52 0.74 -1.89
N ALA A 233 6.28 0.51 -1.44
CA ALA A 233 5.08 0.84 -2.21
C ALA A 233 3.84 0.90 -1.30
N THR A 234 3.24 2.10 -1.15
CA THR A 234 2.17 2.36 -0.18
C THR A 234 0.86 2.73 -0.89
N GLY A 235 -0.05 1.76 -1.00
CA GLY A 235 -1.36 1.99 -1.66
C GLY A 235 -2.23 3.07 -0.97
N ALA A 236 -2.21 3.15 0.36
CA ALA A 236 -2.99 4.14 1.11
C ALA A 236 -2.46 5.57 0.88
N ALA A 237 -1.14 5.75 0.87
CA ALA A 237 -0.53 7.04 0.54
C ALA A 237 -0.83 7.43 -0.92
N ALA A 238 -0.74 6.48 -1.86
CA ALA A 238 -1.11 6.75 -3.26
C ALA A 238 -2.57 7.21 -3.43
N ALA A 239 -3.50 6.57 -2.71
CA ALA A 239 -4.90 7.01 -2.68
C ALA A 239 -5.04 8.41 -2.07
N ALA A 240 -4.36 8.68 -0.96
CA ALA A 240 -4.37 9.97 -0.29
C ALA A 240 -3.80 11.09 -1.20
N LEU A 241 -2.73 10.81 -1.97
CA LEU A 241 -2.17 11.75 -2.94
C LEU A 241 -3.17 12.08 -4.05
N GLY A 242 -3.91 11.09 -4.55
CA GLY A 242 -4.98 11.31 -5.53
C GLY A 242 -6.05 12.27 -4.99
N ALA A 243 -6.49 12.10 -3.75
CA ALA A 243 -7.43 13.00 -3.10
C ALA A 243 -6.86 14.41 -2.89
N TYR A 244 -5.60 14.49 -2.46
CA TYR A 244 -4.86 15.74 -2.29
C TYR A 244 -4.75 16.53 -3.61
N LEU A 245 -4.34 15.89 -4.70
CA LEU A 245 -4.22 16.56 -6.00
C LEU A 245 -5.57 17.01 -6.54
N ARG A 246 -6.64 16.23 -6.30
CA ARG A 246 -8.02 16.63 -6.64
C ARG A 246 -8.47 17.85 -5.84
N ASP A 247 -8.24 17.86 -4.53
CA ASP A 247 -8.63 18.95 -3.63
C ASP A 247 -7.96 20.29 -4.00
N LEU A 248 -6.68 20.22 -4.38
CA LEU A 248 -5.94 21.39 -4.86
C LEU A 248 -6.32 21.85 -6.28
N GLY A 249 -7.10 21.06 -7.02
CA GLY A 249 -7.39 21.31 -8.44
C GLY A 249 -6.21 21.05 -9.39
N GLU A 250 -5.19 20.34 -8.90
CA GLU A 250 -4.00 19.96 -9.66
C GLU A 250 -4.22 18.68 -10.49
N ALA A 251 -5.26 17.91 -10.16
CA ALA A 251 -5.80 16.84 -11.00
C ALA A 251 -7.25 17.13 -11.38
N GLY A 252 -7.64 16.76 -12.61
CA GLY A 252 -9.02 16.87 -13.07
C GLY A 252 -9.98 15.97 -12.29
N PRO A 253 -11.31 16.22 -12.37
CA PRO A 253 -12.32 15.44 -11.64
C PRO A 253 -12.31 13.96 -12.04
N ALA A 254 -11.97 13.67 -13.29
CA ALA A 254 -11.60 12.35 -13.78
C ALA A 254 -10.17 12.39 -14.31
N ALA A 255 -9.29 11.59 -13.73
CA ALA A 255 -7.87 11.58 -14.06
C ALA A 255 -7.26 10.20 -13.77
N VAL A 256 -6.14 9.91 -14.42
CA VAL A 256 -5.28 8.77 -14.10
C VAL A 256 -3.90 9.34 -13.82
N LEU A 257 -3.35 8.97 -12.67
CA LEU A 257 -2.01 9.36 -12.24
C LEU A 257 -1.14 8.12 -12.12
N THR A 258 0.14 8.29 -12.42
CA THR A 258 1.16 7.26 -12.33
C THR A 258 2.15 7.64 -11.23
N LEU A 259 2.27 6.79 -10.22
CA LEU A 259 3.18 6.99 -9.09
C LEU A 259 4.27 5.93 -9.15
N HIS A 260 5.51 6.40 -9.20
CA HIS A 260 6.71 5.57 -9.04
C HIS A 260 7.21 5.68 -7.61
N GLN A 261 7.24 4.55 -6.89
CA GLN A 261 7.72 4.49 -5.50
C GLN A 261 8.86 3.46 -5.37
N GLY A 262 9.72 3.61 -4.36
CA GLY A 262 10.77 2.63 -4.07
C GLY A 262 11.92 2.62 -5.09
N VAL A 263 11.92 3.51 -6.08
CA VAL A 263 12.97 3.63 -7.10
C VAL A 263 14.34 3.89 -6.45
N ASP A 264 14.41 4.85 -5.54
CA ASP A 264 15.64 5.20 -4.82
C ASP A 264 16.08 4.11 -3.81
N MET A 265 15.17 3.23 -3.42
CA MET A 265 15.44 2.06 -2.57
C MET A 265 15.98 0.87 -3.37
N GLY A 266 16.02 0.94 -4.70
CA GLY A 266 16.31 -0.20 -5.58
C GLY A 266 15.18 -1.23 -5.62
N ARG A 267 13.98 -0.87 -5.16
CA ARG A 267 12.77 -1.71 -5.15
C ARG A 267 11.64 -1.03 -5.91
N PRO A 268 11.80 -0.79 -7.23
CA PRO A 268 10.85 0.01 -8.00
C PRO A 268 9.45 -0.60 -7.98
N GLY A 269 8.47 0.24 -7.64
CA GLY A 269 7.04 -0.05 -7.70
C GLY A 269 6.31 0.96 -8.58
N LEU A 270 5.18 0.53 -9.13
CA LEU A 270 4.29 1.29 -9.99
C LEU A 270 2.86 1.21 -9.45
N LEU A 271 2.32 2.34 -9.05
CA LEU A 271 0.94 2.49 -8.60
C LEU A 271 0.19 3.38 -9.60
N ARG A 272 -1.00 2.93 -10.02
CA ARG A 272 -1.88 3.73 -10.87
C ARG A 272 -3.05 4.22 -10.03
N VAL A 273 -3.22 5.54 -9.95
CA VAL A 273 -4.28 6.19 -9.20
C VAL A 273 -5.34 6.68 -10.17
N GLU A 274 -6.58 6.24 -10.00
CA GLU A 274 -7.70 6.64 -10.83
C GLU A 274 -8.68 7.48 -10.00
N LEU A 275 -8.92 8.69 -10.48
CA LEU A 275 -9.94 9.61 -10.01
C LEU A 275 -11.14 9.54 -10.95
N ARG A 276 -12.34 9.48 -10.41
CA ARG A 276 -13.59 9.47 -11.18
C ARG A 276 -14.44 10.68 -10.85
N ASP A 277 -15.08 11.23 -11.87
CA ASP A 277 -16.02 12.33 -11.68
C ASP A 277 -17.23 11.84 -10.88
N GLY A 278 -17.65 12.63 -9.88
CA GLY A 278 -18.75 12.27 -8.98
C GLY A 278 -18.48 11.15 -7.96
N ASP A 279 -17.28 10.55 -7.92
CA ASP A 279 -16.86 9.62 -6.85
C ASP A 279 -15.61 10.16 -6.17
N THR A 280 -15.77 10.57 -4.91
CA THR A 280 -14.70 11.12 -4.08
C THR A 280 -13.69 10.06 -3.68
N ARG A 281 -14.06 8.78 -3.65
CA ARG A 281 -13.11 7.70 -3.38
C ARG A 281 -12.10 7.58 -4.51
N VAL A 282 -10.93 7.06 -4.16
CA VAL A 282 -9.79 6.95 -5.06
C VAL A 282 -9.52 5.48 -5.35
N ARG A 283 -9.35 5.14 -6.63
CA ARG A 283 -8.99 3.78 -7.04
C ARG A 283 -7.48 3.69 -7.17
N VAL A 284 -6.88 2.64 -6.61
CA VAL A 284 -5.45 2.36 -6.72
C VAL A 284 -5.25 0.98 -7.31
N SER A 285 -4.53 0.92 -8.41
CA SER A 285 -4.20 -0.31 -9.12
C SER A 285 -2.72 -0.62 -9.05
N GLY A 286 -2.40 -1.90 -8.94
CA GLY A 286 -1.04 -2.41 -9.01
C GLY A 286 -0.99 -3.82 -9.58
N ALA A 287 0.08 -4.13 -10.30
CA ALA A 287 0.43 -5.50 -10.64
C ALA A 287 1.05 -6.22 -9.44
N ALA A 288 1.10 -7.55 -9.48
CA ALA A 288 1.96 -8.32 -8.59
C ALA A 288 2.59 -9.48 -9.36
N VAL A 289 3.75 -9.91 -8.90
CA VAL A 289 4.49 -11.02 -9.52
C VAL A 289 5.00 -11.97 -8.46
N ARG A 290 4.98 -13.27 -8.76
CA ARG A 290 5.52 -14.29 -7.87
C ARG A 290 7.03 -14.12 -7.73
N ALA A 291 7.50 -14.12 -6.49
CA ALA A 291 8.91 -14.06 -6.13
C ALA A 291 9.39 -15.42 -5.58
N PRO A 292 10.68 -15.76 -5.72
CA PRO A 292 11.24 -16.95 -5.10
C PRO A 292 11.18 -16.84 -3.56
N ALA A 293 11.07 -18.00 -2.89
CA ALA A 293 11.22 -18.07 -1.44
C ALA A 293 12.70 -17.80 -1.09
N GLY A 294 12.97 -16.67 -0.44
CA GLY A 294 14.30 -16.29 0.03
C GLY A 294 15.05 -15.32 -0.90
N GLY A 295 15.20 -14.09 -0.42
CA GLY A 295 16.27 -13.16 -0.75
C GLY A 295 16.87 -12.67 0.56
#